data_AF-A0A516GT70-F1
#
_entry.id   AF-A0A516GT70-F1
#
_cell.length_a   1.000
_cell.length_b   1.000
_cell.length_c   1.000
_cell.angle_alpha   90.00
_cell.angle_beta   90.00
_cell.angle_gamma   90.00
#
_symmetry.space_group_name_H-M   'P 1'
#
loop_
_entity.id
_entity.type
_entity.pdbx_description
1 polymer ?
#
loop_
_entity_poly.entity_id
_entity_poly.type
_entity_poly.pdbx_seq_one_letter_code
_entity_poly.pdbx_strand_id
1 'polypeptide(L)'
;MVKPLIPLVEYAAFYDYIVNELCVNKDEPELQCNGTCHLKDQLAKASDTEKGNNDKSSSITFENSLVFFQDSKFNFALFIPQEQNSNIDTSYHNIYKFQYMDFVFHPPLV
;
A
#
# COMPACT_ATOMS: atom_id res chain seq x y z
N MET A 1 18.40 1.63 -1.93
CA MET A 1 18.27 0.85 -0.68
C MET A 1 16.92 1.20 -0.07
N VAL A 2 15.88 0.47 -0.43
CA VAL A 2 14.52 0.69 0.10
C VAL A 2 14.49 -0.06 1.43
N LYS A 3 14.28 0.64 2.55
CA LYS A 3 14.14 -0.03 3.86
C LYS A 3 13.00 -1.06 3.76
N PRO A 4 13.12 -2.24 4.39
CA PRO A 4 12.10 -3.28 4.27
C PRO A 4 10.76 -2.76 4.81
N LEU A 5 9.80 -2.60 3.92
CA LEU A 5 8.44 -2.12 4.23
C LEU A 5 7.55 -3.24 4.79
N ILE A 6 7.86 -4.49 4.45
CA ILE A 6 7.04 -5.67 4.83
C ILE A 6 6.88 -5.80 6.35
N PRO A 7 7.95 -5.73 7.19
CA PRO A 7 7.80 -5.82 8.64
C PRO A 7 6.94 -4.69 9.25
N LEU A 8 6.94 -3.50 8.64
CA LEU A 8 6.13 -2.37 9.11
C LEU A 8 4.65 -2.58 8.79
N VAL A 9 4.35 -3.12 7.61
CA VAL A 9 2.98 -3.43 7.20
C VAL A 9 2.41 -4.55 8.06
N GLU A 10 3.17 -5.63 8.31
CA GLU A 10 2.75 -6.72 9.20
C GLU A 10 2.53 -6.23 10.63
N TYR A 11 3.43 -5.37 11.14
CA TYR A 11 3.28 -4.80 12.46
C TYR A 11 2.02 -3.95 12.61
N ALA A 12 1.67 -3.16 11.59
CA ALA A 12 0.46 -2.36 11.60
C ALA A 12 -0.82 -3.21 11.45
N ALA A 13 -0.79 -4.22 10.56
CA ALA A 13 -1.94 -5.08 10.29
C ALA A 13 -2.27 -6.03 11.46
N PHE A 14 -1.26 -6.50 12.17
CA PHE A 14 -1.40 -7.49 13.26
C PHE A 14 -0.95 -6.94 14.61
N TYR A 15 -1.05 -5.63 14.82
CA TYR A 15 -0.56 -4.94 16.01
C TYR A 15 -1.04 -5.60 17.31
N ASP A 16 -2.34 -5.83 17.46
CA ASP A 16 -2.93 -6.41 18.68
C ASP A 16 -2.40 -7.82 18.94
N TYR A 17 -2.26 -8.63 17.91
CA TYR A 17 -1.71 -9.98 18.03
C TYR A 17 -0.23 -9.93 18.44
N ILE A 18 0.55 -9.04 17.83
CA ILE A 18 1.97 -8.89 18.13
C ILE A 18 2.17 -8.43 19.58
N VAL A 19 1.38 -7.48 20.05
CA VAL A 19 1.48 -6.95 21.42
C VAL A 19 1.08 -8.00 22.46
N ASN A 20 -0.01 -8.73 22.23
CA ASN A 20 -0.56 -9.64 23.24
C ASN A 20 0.10 -11.03 23.24
N GLU A 21 0.51 -11.53 22.08
CA GLU A 21 1.00 -12.91 21.92
C GLU A 21 2.51 -12.99 21.69
N LEU A 22 3.08 -12.10 20.88
CA LEU A 22 4.48 -12.20 20.43
C LEU A 22 5.47 -11.29 21.19
N CYS A 23 4.98 -10.29 21.94
CA CYS A 23 5.81 -9.39 22.70
C CYS A 23 6.39 -10.09 23.94
N VAL A 24 7.72 -10.15 24.04
CA VAL A 24 8.43 -10.75 25.19
C VAL A 24 8.29 -9.95 26.48
N ASN A 25 8.08 -8.64 26.39
CA ASN A 25 7.96 -7.74 27.54
C ASN A 25 6.50 -7.39 27.85
N LYS A 26 5.55 -8.27 27.51
CA LYS A 26 4.12 -8.02 27.74
C LYS A 26 3.74 -7.96 29.21
N ASP A 27 4.51 -8.63 30.07
CA ASP A 27 4.31 -8.64 31.53
C ASP A 27 4.95 -7.43 32.23
N GLU A 28 5.71 -6.60 31.51
CA GLU A 28 6.40 -5.40 32.01
C GLU A 28 5.89 -4.13 31.31
N PRO A 29 4.64 -3.69 31.60
CA PRO A 29 4.00 -2.57 30.90
C PRO A 29 4.71 -1.23 31.09
N GLU A 30 5.49 -1.10 32.16
CA GLU A 30 6.35 0.05 32.46
C GLU A 30 7.44 0.30 31.40
N LEU A 31 7.86 -0.74 30.67
CA LEU A 31 8.82 -0.60 29.57
C LEU A 31 8.20 -0.07 28.28
N GLN A 32 6.87 0.00 28.21
CA GLN A 32 6.12 0.49 27.04
C GLN A 32 6.58 -0.16 25.72
N CYS A 33 6.92 -1.45 25.75
CA CYS A 33 7.50 -2.15 24.61
C CYS A 33 6.54 -2.21 23.42
N ASN A 34 5.26 -2.50 23.67
CA ASN A 34 4.20 -2.50 22.65
C ASN A 34 4.59 -3.29 21.38
N GLY A 35 5.24 -4.45 21.52
CA GLY A 35 5.62 -5.27 20.36
C GLY A 35 6.82 -4.77 19.56
N THR A 36 7.48 -3.68 19.97
CA THR A 36 8.66 -3.14 19.28
C THR A 36 9.86 -4.08 19.32
N CYS A 37 9.94 -4.98 20.31
CA CYS A 37 10.95 -6.04 20.36
C CYS A 37 10.86 -6.97 19.13
N HIS A 38 9.64 -7.41 18.79
CA HIS A 38 9.37 -8.25 17.64
C HIS A 38 9.62 -7.52 16.32
N LEU A 39 9.20 -6.25 16.22
CA LEU A 39 9.46 -5.44 15.02
C LEU A 39 10.96 -5.26 14.76
N LYS A 40 11.76 -5.01 15.81
CA LYS A 40 13.22 -4.87 15.68
C LYS A 40 13.89 -6.16 15.17
N ASP A 41 13.46 -7.32 15.69
CA ASP A 41 13.97 -8.61 15.25
C ASP A 41 13.64 -8.89 13.76
N GLN A 42 12.39 -8.63 13.34
CA GLN A 42 12.02 -8.77 11.93
C GLN A 42 12.79 -7.82 11.00
N LEU A 43 13.02 -6.58 11.44
CA LEU A 43 13.81 -5.60 10.68
C LEU A 43 15.28 -6.02 10.55
N ALA A 44 15.88 -6.60 11.59
CA ALA A 44 17.24 -7.12 11.57
C ALA A 44 17.35 -8.29 10.57
N LYS A 45 16.44 -9.27 10.66
CA LYS A 45 16.38 -10.42 9.73
C LYS A 45 16.22 -9.98 8.28
N ALA A 46 15.36 -9.01 8.01
CA ALA A 46 15.17 -8.45 6.68
C ALA A 46 16.46 -7.78 6.16
N SER A 47 17.24 -7.14 7.05
CA SER A 47 18.51 -6.50 6.67
C SER A 47 19.68 -7.48 6.46
N ASP A 48 19.70 -8.61 7.17
CA ASP A 48 20.73 -9.64 7.01
C ASP A 48 20.48 -10.52 5.78
N THR A 49 19.22 -10.72 5.39
CA THR A 49 18.84 -11.43 4.16
C THR A 49 19.38 -10.73 2.90
N GLU A 50 19.58 -9.41 2.95
CA GLU A 50 20.23 -8.66 1.85
C GLU A 50 21.76 -8.88 1.77
N LYS A 51 22.40 -9.32 2.85
CA LYS A 51 23.87 -9.50 2.91
C LYS A 51 24.33 -10.93 2.64
N GLY A 52 23.44 -11.93 2.79
CA GLY A 52 23.78 -13.36 2.70
C GLY A 52 23.59 -14.01 1.34
N ASN A 53 22.90 -13.38 0.38
CA ASN A 53 22.56 -14.01 -0.89
C ASN A 53 23.52 -13.60 -2.03
N ASN A 54 24.75 -14.10 -1.97
CA ASN A 54 25.61 -14.16 -3.15
C ASN A 54 25.35 -15.39 -4.04
N ASP A 55 24.50 -16.33 -3.62
CA ASP A 55 24.15 -17.48 -4.42
C ASP A 55 22.64 -17.77 -4.33
N LYS A 56 21.98 -17.71 -5.49
CA LYS A 56 20.57 -18.08 -5.75
C LYS A 56 19.51 -17.07 -5.28
N SER A 57 19.37 -16.06 -6.13
CA SER A 57 18.11 -15.39 -6.52
C SER A 57 16.83 -16.02 -5.93
N SER A 58 16.36 -15.44 -4.84
CA SER A 58 14.95 -15.15 -4.64
C SER A 58 14.82 -13.88 -3.78
N SER A 59 15.65 -12.88 -4.06
CA SER A 59 15.19 -11.52 -3.86
C SER A 59 13.98 -11.38 -4.78
N ILE A 60 12.80 -11.14 -4.21
CA ILE A 60 11.76 -10.45 -4.99
C ILE A 60 12.32 -9.04 -5.18
N THR A 61 13.27 -8.90 -6.11
CA THR A 61 13.48 -7.66 -6.82
C THR A 61 12.16 -7.43 -7.52
N PHE A 62 11.30 -6.62 -6.91
CA PHE A 62 10.39 -5.81 -7.69
C PHE A 62 11.29 -4.92 -8.55
N GLU A 63 11.73 -5.46 -9.69
CA GLU A 63 12.01 -4.65 -10.86
C GLU A 63 10.69 -4.01 -11.25
N ASN A 64 10.27 -2.99 -10.49
CA ASN A 64 9.39 -1.97 -11.00
C ASN A 64 10.22 -1.21 -12.03
N SER A 65 10.46 -1.85 -13.18
CA SER A 65 10.59 -1.10 -14.42
C SER A 65 9.28 -0.33 -14.50
N LEU A 66 9.34 0.96 -14.22
CA LEU A 66 8.22 1.86 -14.33
C LEU A 66 7.93 1.97 -15.84
N VAL A 67 7.24 0.96 -16.39
CA VAL A 67 6.93 0.87 -17.82
C VAL A 67 6.05 2.05 -18.23
N PHE A 68 5.30 2.60 -17.27
CA PHE A 68 4.45 3.75 -17.46
C PHE A 68 4.28 4.54 -16.15
N PHE A 69 4.63 5.81 -16.18
CA PHE A 69 4.32 6.79 -15.13
C PHE A 69 3.40 7.85 -15.72
N GLN A 70 2.28 8.14 -15.06
CA GLN A 70 1.44 9.28 -15.42
C GLN A 70 1.21 10.13 -14.18
N ASP A 71 1.68 11.38 -14.25
CA ASP A 71 1.40 12.37 -13.22
C ASP A 71 -0.06 12.82 -13.35
N SER A 72 -0.94 12.19 -12.57
CA SER A 72 -2.35 12.57 -12.48
C SER A 72 -2.55 13.48 -11.28
N LYS A 73 -2.79 14.77 -11.55
CA LYS A 73 -3.24 15.73 -10.55
C LYS A 73 -4.67 15.41 -10.13
N PHE A 74 -4.82 14.56 -9.11
CA PHE A 74 -6.11 14.32 -8.48
C PHE A 74 -6.46 15.52 -7.61
N ASN A 75 -7.44 16.31 -8.04
CA ASN A 75 -8.15 17.19 -7.12
C ASN A 75 -9.17 16.35 -6.36
N PHE A 76 -8.79 15.87 -5.18
CA PHE A 76 -9.76 15.30 -4.25
C PHE A 76 -10.58 16.45 -3.67
N ALA A 77 -11.76 16.69 -4.25
CA ALA A 77 -12.76 17.48 -3.56
C ALA A 77 -13.30 16.60 -2.42
N LEU A 78 -13.02 16.97 -1.17
CA LEU A 78 -13.68 16.38 -0.02
C LEU A 78 -15.18 16.67 -0.15
N PHE A 79 -15.95 15.65 -0.54
CA PHE A 79 -17.40 15.71 -0.48
C PHE A 79 -17.79 15.64 0.99
N ILE A 80 -18.09 16.80 1.57
CA ILE A 80 -18.79 16.86 2.85
C ILE A 80 -20.27 16.74 2.50
N PRO A 81 -20.93 15.61 2.82
CA PRO A 81 -22.38 15.52 2.62
C PRO A 81 -23.03 16.49 3.60
N GLN A 82 -23.58 17.58 3.05
CA GLN A 82 -24.52 18.41 3.77
C GLN A 82 -25.85 17.67 3.79
N GLU A 83 -26.45 17.45 4.97
CA GLU A 83 -27.79 16.89 5.06
C GLU A 83 -28.77 17.80 4.30
N GLN A 84 -29.19 17.36 3.11
CA GLN A 84 -30.26 17.98 2.35
C GLN A 84 -31.52 17.15 2.53
N ASN A 85 -32.54 17.75 3.13
CA ASN A 85 -33.91 17.27 2.98
C ASN A 85 -34.34 17.52 1.53
N SER A 86 -34.20 16.52 0.66
CA SER A 86 -34.66 16.63 -0.72
C SER A 86 -35.98 15.90 -0.92
N ASN A 87 -37.03 16.61 -1.32
CA ASN A 87 -38.01 16.04 -2.26
C ASN A 87 -37.22 15.55 -3.47
N ILE A 88 -37.52 14.33 -3.94
CA ILE A 88 -36.76 13.65 -4.98
C ILE A 88 -36.77 14.51 -6.25
N ASP A 89 -35.66 15.21 -6.49
CA ASP A 89 -35.35 15.84 -7.76
C ASP A 89 -34.41 14.91 -8.52
N THR A 90 -34.96 14.23 -9.53
CA THR A 90 -34.17 13.34 -10.38
C THR A 90 -33.31 14.18 -11.31
N SER A 91 -32.12 14.56 -10.84
CA SER A 91 -31.12 15.20 -11.67
C SER A 91 -30.49 14.17 -12.61
N TYR A 92 -30.85 14.22 -13.89
CA TYR A 92 -30.16 13.46 -14.93
C TYR A 92 -28.76 14.05 -15.14
N HIS A 93 -27.75 13.38 -14.60
CA HIS A 93 -26.35 13.74 -14.83
C HIS A 93 -25.81 13.04 -16.08
N ASN A 94 -25.69 13.80 -17.18
CA ASN A 94 -25.05 13.29 -18.39
C ASN A 94 -23.52 13.35 -18.22
N ILE A 95 -22.94 12.25 -17.74
CA ILE A 95 -21.50 12.09 -17.54
C ILE A 95 -20.73 11.77 -18.84
N TYR A 96 -21.41 11.78 -19.98
CA TYR A 96 -20.75 11.55 -21.26
C TYR A 96 -19.81 12.70 -21.60
N LYS A 97 -18.52 12.38 -21.73
CA LYS A 97 -17.51 13.30 -22.24
C LYS A 97 -16.88 12.67 -23.47
N PHE A 98 -17.22 13.20 -24.65
CA PHE A 98 -16.61 12.78 -25.89
C PHE A 98 -15.11 13.02 -25.83
N GLN A 99 -14.33 11.96 -26.02
CA GLN A 99 -12.89 12.02 -26.12
C GLN A 99 -12.50 11.48 -27.48
N TYR A 100 -12.03 12.37 -28.34
CA TYR A 100 -11.54 12.00 -29.65
C TYR A 100 -10.23 11.22 -29.51
N MET A 101 -10.18 10.04 -30.13
CA MET A 101 -9.01 9.16 -30.17
C MET A 101 -8.59 9.00 -31.63
N ASP A 102 -7.41 9.52 -31.98
CA ASP A 102 -6.80 9.43 -33.32
C ASP A 102 -6.14 8.07 -33.61
N PHE A 103 -6.57 7.00 -32.94
CA PHE A 103 -5.97 5.68 -33.13
C PHE A 103 -6.78 4.86 -34.14
N VAL A 104 -6.16 4.58 -35.29
CA VAL A 104 -6.70 3.60 -36.25
C VAL A 104 -6.40 2.21 -35.69
N PHE A 105 -7.43 1.53 -35.21
CA PHE A 105 -7.31 0.13 -34.79
C PHE A 105 -7.11 -0.75 -36.03
N HIS A 106 -5.93 -1.37 -36.14
CA HIS A 106 -5.65 -2.34 -37.19
C HIS A 106 -5.86 -3.74 -36.63
N PRO A 107 -6.54 -4.64 -37.38
CA PRO A 107 -6.69 -6.02 -36.96
C PRO A 107 -5.31 -6.72 -36.86
N PRO A 108 -5.17 -7.75 -36.02
CA PRO A 108 -3.92 -8.50 -35.89
C PRO A 108 -3.57 -9.16 -37.23
N LEU A 109 -2.31 -9.03 -37.62
CA LEU A 109 -1.76 -9.74 -38.76
C LEU A 109 -1.44 -11.17 -38.33
N VAL A 110 -2.06 -12.14 -38.99
CA VAL A 110 -1.77 -13.59 -38.89
C VAL A 110 -0.58 -13.99 -39.75
#